data_AF-A0A3D1PTS1-F1
#
_entry.id   AF-A0A3D1PTS1-F1
#
_cell.length_a   1.000
_cell.length_b   1.000
_cell.length_c   1.000
_cell.angle_alpha   90.00
_cell.angle_beta   90.00
_cell.angle_gamma   90.00
#
_symmetry.space_group_name_H-M   'P 1'
#
loop_
_entity.id
_entity.type
_entity.pdbx_description
1 polymer ?
#
loop_
_entity_poly.entity_id
_entity_poly.type
_entity_poly.pdbx_seq_one_letter_code
_entity_poly.pdbx_strand_id
1 'polypeptide(L)'
;MKYPYLDKIQKNGDVKKLPQQELPLLCEDIRNFLIESVSSTGGHLSSNLGVVELTVALHRALTLPQDKILFDVGHQCYTHKLLTGR
;
A
#
# COMPACT_ATOMS: atom_id res chain seq x y z
N MET A 1 -6.21 1.82 17.38
CA MET A 1 -5.89 2.12 15.97
C MET A 1 -6.21 0.85 15.19
N LYS A 2 -7.04 0.95 14.14
CA LYS A 2 -7.69 -0.21 13.51
C LYS A 2 -6.73 -1.02 12.65
N TYR A 3 -5.69 -0.37 12.11
CA TYR A 3 -4.68 -0.97 11.25
C TYR A 3 -3.28 -0.56 11.78
N PRO A 4 -2.76 -1.22 12.83
CA PRO A 4 -1.63 -0.72 13.62
C PRO A 4 -0.32 -0.51 12.85
N TYR A 5 -0.12 -1.18 11.72
CA TYR A 5 1.04 -1.02 10.84
C TYR A 5 0.77 -0.03 9.71
N LEU A 6 -0.43 -0.05 9.11
CA LEU A 6 -0.82 0.94 8.11
C LEU A 6 -0.93 2.35 8.70
N ASP A 7 -1.43 2.48 9.93
CA ASP A 7 -1.57 3.75 10.63
C ASP A 7 -0.19 4.43 10.88
N LYS A 8 0.92 3.69 10.81
CA LYS A 8 2.30 4.24 10.87
C LYS A 8 2.75 4.88 9.54
N ILE A 9 2.02 4.68 8.44
CA ILE A 9 2.37 5.16 7.11
C ILE A 9 1.53 6.39 6.78
N GLN A 10 2.18 7.55 6.68
CA GLN A 10 1.50 8.84 6.45
C GLN A 10 2.00 9.56 5.20
N LYS A 11 3.21 9.23 4.74
CA LYS A 11 3.83 9.82 3.55
C LYS A 11 4.84 8.90 2.89
N ASN A 12 5.26 9.31 1.69
CA ASN A 12 6.33 8.67 0.94
C ASN A 12 7.56 8.41 1.82
N GLY A 13 8.07 7.18 1.76
CA GLY A 13 9.27 6.76 2.48
C GLY A 13 9.03 6.22 3.90
N ASP A 14 7.82 6.35 4.47
CA ASP A 14 7.55 5.78 5.80
C ASP A 14 7.67 4.25 5.83
N VAL A 15 7.36 3.57 4.71
CA VAL A 15 7.53 2.11 4.56
C VAL A 15 8.98 1.67 4.82
N LYS A 16 9.97 2.51 4.49
CA LYS A 16 11.40 2.21 4.71
C LYS A 16 11.77 2.23 6.20
N LYS A 17 10.98 2.89 7.04
CA LYS A 17 11.21 2.98 8.49
C LYS A 17 10.77 1.72 9.22
N LEU A 18 9.90 0.90 8.61
CA LEU A 18 9.47 -0.35 9.22
C LEU A 18 10.60 -1.40 9.19
N PRO A 19 10.80 -2.16 10.27
CA PRO A 19 11.61 -3.36 10.22
C PRO A 19 11.11 -4.35 9.18
N GLN A 20 12.00 -5.14 8.57
CA GLN A 20 11.63 -6.06 7.49
C GLN A 20 10.59 -7.10 7.94
N GLN A 21 10.68 -7.56 9.19
CA GLN A 21 9.73 -8.50 9.78
C GLN A 21 8.32 -7.92 9.98
N GLU A 22 8.15 -6.59 9.95
CA GLU A 22 6.84 -5.94 10.07
C GLU A 22 6.14 -5.75 8.71
N LEU A 23 6.84 -5.97 7.58
CA LEU A 23 6.26 -5.78 6.25
C LEU A 23 5.07 -6.71 5.95
N PRO A 24 5.10 -8.01 6.31
CA PRO A 24 3.93 -8.87 6.10
C PRO A 24 2.70 -8.36 6.86
N LEU A 25 2.89 -7.79 8.05
CA LEU A 25 1.82 -7.25 8.89
C LEU A 25 1.26 -5.96 8.28
N LEU A 26 2.10 -5.11 7.70
CA LEU A 26 1.65 -3.97 6.89
C LEU A 26 0.79 -4.43 5.70
N CYS A 27 1.21 -5.48 4.98
CA CYS A 27 0.44 -6.01 3.85
C CYS A 27 -0.93 -6.55 4.30
N GLU A 28 -1.00 -7.20 5.46
CA GLU A 28 -2.25 -7.68 6.05
C GLU A 28 -3.20 -6.53 6.39
N ASP A 29 -2.69 -5.49 7.04
CA ASP A 29 -3.45 -4.27 7.36
C ASP A 29 -4.02 -3.60 6.10
N ILE A 30 -3.19 -3.45 5.06
CA ILE A 30 -3.61 -2.89 3.76
C ILE A 30 -4.72 -3.75 3.14
N ARG A 31 -4.58 -5.07 3.17
CA ARG A 31 -5.59 -5.99 2.63
C ARG A 31 -6.93 -5.82 3.35
N ASN A 32 -6.91 -5.79 4.68
CA ASN A 32 -8.09 -5.62 5.50
C ASN A 32 -8.75 -4.27 5.25
N PHE A 33 -7.96 -3.19 5.18
CA PHE A 33 -8.44 -1.86 4.82
C PHE A 33 -9.11 -1.83 3.44
N LEU A 34 -8.46 -2.40 2.42
CA LEU A 34 -8.98 -2.41 1.06
C LEU A 34 -10.29 -3.20 0.95
N ILE A 35 -10.37 -4.37 1.58
CA ILE A 35 -11.59 -5.18 1.60
C ILE A 35 -12.73 -4.38 2.22
N GLU A 36 -12.52 -3.77 3.38
CA GLU A 36 -13.56 -3.02 4.07
C GLU A 36 -14.00 -1.76 3.32
N SER A 37 -13.03 -0.95 2.90
CA SER A 37 -13.29 0.33 2.23
C SER A 37 -13.98 0.11 0.89
N VAL A 38 -13.42 -0.76 0.04
CA VAL A 38 -13.91 -0.97 -1.33
C VAL A 38 -15.21 -1.77 -1.34
N SER A 39 -15.46 -2.65 -0.35
CA SER A 39 -16.78 -3.33 -0.24
C SER A 39 -17.91 -2.35 0.05
N SER A 40 -17.60 -1.22 0.71
CA SER A 40 -18.59 -0.20 1.07
C SER A 40 -18.80 0.83 -0.05
N THR A 41 -17.75 1.14 -0.83
CA THR A 41 -17.79 2.20 -1.86
C THR A 41 -17.87 1.68 -3.29
N GLY A 42 -17.62 0.38 -3.52
CA GLY A 42 -17.33 -0.18 -4.83
C GLY A 42 -15.93 0.20 -5.35
N GLY A 43 -15.47 -0.48 -6.41
CA GLY A 43 -14.17 -0.22 -7.04
C GLY A 43 -13.39 -1.49 -7.43
N HIS A 44 -12.12 -1.33 -7.80
CA HIS A 44 -11.29 -2.39 -8.36
C HIS A 44 -10.61 -3.27 -7.29
N LEU A 45 -11.39 -3.99 -6.47
CA LEU A 45 -10.85 -4.75 -5.34
C LEU A 45 -9.80 -5.80 -5.75
N SER A 46 -10.18 -6.78 -6.58
CA SER A 46 -9.32 -7.94 -6.91
C SER A 46 -7.96 -7.54 -7.46
N SER A 47 -7.90 -6.57 -8.37
CA SER A 47 -6.64 -6.08 -8.94
C SER A 47 -5.70 -5.47 -7.90
N ASN A 48 -6.23 -4.80 -6.88
CA ASN A 48 -5.42 -4.22 -5.81
C ASN A 48 -4.92 -5.29 -4.83
N LEU A 49 -5.78 -6.27 -4.49
CA LEU A 49 -5.39 -7.38 -3.63
C LEU A 49 -4.23 -8.19 -4.21
N GLY A 50 -4.16 -8.33 -5.53
CA GLY A 50 -3.10 -9.07 -6.22
C GLY A 50 -1.73 -8.39 -6.24
N VAL A 51 -1.62 -7.11 -5.86
CA VAL A 51 -0.37 -6.33 -5.96
C VAL A 51 0.04 -5.64 -4.66
N VAL A 52 -0.55 -6.00 -3.52
CA VAL A 52 -0.23 -5.39 -2.22
C VAL A 52 1.27 -5.55 -1.90
N GLU A 53 1.77 -6.78 -1.90
CA GLU A 53 3.15 -7.10 -1.55
C GLU A 53 4.13 -6.49 -2.54
N LEU A 54 3.84 -6.58 -3.84
CA LEU A 54 4.65 -5.97 -4.89
C LEU A 54 4.79 -4.46 -4.66
N THR A 55 3.67 -3.79 -4.39
CA THR A 55 3.66 -2.33 -4.22
C THR A 55 4.42 -1.92 -2.96
N VAL A 56 4.25 -2.63 -1.83
CA VAL A 56 5.03 -2.41 -0.60
C VAL A 56 6.52 -2.62 -0.84
N ALA A 57 6.90 -3.68 -1.57
CA ALA A 57 8.29 -3.97 -1.90
C ALA A 57 8.92 -2.88 -2.77
N LEU A 58 8.19 -2.39 -3.79
CA LEU A 58 8.64 -1.27 -4.64
C LEU A 58 8.87 0.01 -3.83
N HIS A 59 7.93 0.37 -2.94
CA HIS A 59 8.07 1.55 -2.06
C HIS A 59 9.22 1.42 -1.05
N ARG A 60 9.59 0.19 -0.67
CA ARG A 60 10.75 -0.07 0.18
C ARG A 60 12.06 0.01 -0.60
N ALA A 61 12.10 -0.55 -1.81
CA ALA A 61 13.31 -0.61 -2.63
C ALA A 61 13.64 0.74 -3.27
N LEU A 62 12.66 1.41 -3.87
CA LEU A 62 12.84 2.66 -4.61
C LEU A 62 12.80 3.89 -3.70
N THR A 63 13.38 4.99 -4.15
CA THR A 63 13.40 6.28 -3.46
C THR A 63 12.49 7.26 -4.19
N LEU A 64 11.25 7.40 -3.73
CA LEU A 64 10.27 8.32 -4.33
C LEU A 64 10.38 9.72 -3.70
N PRO A 65 10.22 10.81 -4.49
CA PRO A 65 9.77 10.84 -5.89
C PRO A 65 10.92 10.82 -6.93
N GLN A 66 12.17 10.57 -6.54
CA GLN A 66 13.32 10.53 -7.47
C GLN A 66 13.15 9.41 -8.48
N ASP A 67 12.98 8.18 -8.00
CA ASP A 67 12.56 7.04 -8.80
C ASP A 67 11.11 7.17 -9.24
N LYS A 68 10.76 6.52 -10.34
CA LYS A 68 9.41 6.56 -10.91
C LYS A 68 8.80 5.16 -10.93
N ILE A 69 7.57 5.05 -10.42
CA ILE A 69 6.73 3.85 -10.58
C ILE A 69 5.62 4.22 -11.56
N LEU A 70 5.49 3.45 -12.63
CA LEU A 70 4.41 3.59 -13.61
C LEU A 70 3.48 2.39 -13.47
N PHE A 71 2.19 2.64 -13.21
CA PHE A 71 1.16 1.61 -13.23
C PHE A 71 0.40 1.71 -14.55
N ASP A 72 0.41 0.64 -15.34
CA ASP A 72 -0.41 0.57 -16.56
C ASP A 72 -1.90 0.49 -16.17
N VAL A 73 -2.75 1.28 -16.85
CA VAL A 73 -4.15 1.61 -16.49
C VAL A 73 -4.29 2.31 -15.13
N GLY A 74 -3.80 1.70 -14.05
CA GLY A 74 -3.80 2.25 -12.69
C GLY A 74 -4.94 1.75 -11.80
N HIS A 75 -5.77 0.80 -12.26
CA HIS A 75 -6.85 0.24 -11.43
C HIS A 75 -6.33 -0.53 -10.19
N GLN A 76 -5.07 -0.97 -10.24
CA GLN A 76 -4.31 -1.69 -9.23
C GLN A 76 -3.43 -0.78 -8.33
N CYS A 77 -3.64 0.54 -8.32
CA CYS A 77 -2.77 1.50 -7.62
C CYS A 77 -3.27 1.98 -6.25
N TYR A 78 -4.31 1.40 -5.65
CA TYR A 78 -4.84 1.85 -4.35
C TYR A 78 -3.81 1.68 -3.23
N THR A 79 -3.08 0.55 -3.21
CA THR A 79 -1.95 0.38 -2.27
C THR A 79 -0.92 1.48 -2.46
N HIS A 80 -0.61 1.87 -3.70
CA HIS A 80 0.29 2.99 -3.95
C HIS A 80 -0.27 4.30 -3.40
N LYS A 81 -1.57 4.58 -3.55
CA LYS A 81 -2.21 5.78 -2.98
C LYS A 81 -2.06 5.80 -1.45
N LEU A 82 -2.38 4.70 -0.77
CA LEU A 82 -2.27 4.57 0.69
C LEU A 82 -0.86 4.87 1.19
N LEU A 83 0.16 4.26 0.57
CA LEU A 83 1.56 4.44 0.95
C LEU A 83 2.12 5.84 0.65
N THR A 84 1.33 6.68 -0.04
CA THR A 84 1.68 8.05 -0.42
C THR A 84 0.83 9.11 0.31
N GLY A 85 0.07 8.71 1.34
CA GLY A 85 -0.72 9.61 2.18
C GLY A 85 -2.10 9.97 1.62
N ARG A 86 -2.73 9.08 0.84
CA ARG A 86 -4.07 9.26 0.25
C ARG A 86 -4.92 8.01 0.45
#